data_AF-A0A183PUV1-F1
#
_entry.id   AF-A0A183PUV1-F1
#
_cell.length_a   1.000
_cell.length_b   1.000
_cell.length_c   1.000
_cell.angle_alpha   90.00
_cell.angle_beta   90.00
_cell.angle_gamma   90.00
#
_symmetry.space_group_name_H-M   'P 1'
#
loop_
_entity.id
_entity.type
_entity.pdbx_description
1 polymer ?
#
loop_
_entity_poly.entity_id
_entity_poly.type
_entity_poly.pdbx_seq_one_letter_code
_entity_poly.pdbx_strand_id
1 'polypeptide(L)'
;MPITNIHRRLGRWAGLFEGQFNWPAAPATSVGLSFPPWPVTTDPPNKAEVRKELQLLKRYKSPDPDDLPPALFKDGGDFLTKELTVLFTKFWKLECVP
;
A
#
# COMPACT_ATOMS: atom_id res chain seq x y z
N MET A 1 -13.18 5.69 27.55
CA MET A 1 -12.40 5.15 28.68
C MET A 1 -11.34 4.18 28.15
N PRO A 2 -10.06 4.34 28.51
CA PRO A 2 -9.01 3.43 28.03
C PRO A 2 -9.18 2.04 28.64
N ILE A 3 -8.97 1.00 27.84
CA ILE A 3 -8.97 -0.39 28.30
C ILE A 3 -7.55 -0.75 28.72
N THR A 4 -7.26 -0.69 30.02
CA THR A 4 -5.95 -1.02 30.58
C THR A 4 -5.71 -2.53 30.72
N ASN A 5 -6.76 -3.35 30.63
CA ASN A 5 -6.68 -4.79 30.77
C ASN A 5 -6.51 -5.50 29.41
N ILE A 6 -5.42 -6.27 29.28
CA ILE A 6 -5.02 -6.91 28.03
C ILE A 6 -6.02 -7.95 27.53
N HIS A 7 -6.61 -8.76 28.42
CA HIS A 7 -7.61 -9.77 28.04
C HIS A 7 -8.87 -9.10 27.47
N ARG A 8 -9.30 -7.98 28.06
CA ARG A 8 -10.45 -7.22 27.54
C ARG A 8 -10.17 -6.59 26.18
N ARG A 9 -8.93 -6.17 25.91
CA ARG A 9 -8.53 -5.71 24.56
C ARG A 9 -8.58 -6.86 23.58
N LEU A 10 -7.96 -7.98 23.90
CA LEU A 10 -7.92 -9.15 23.03
C LEU A 10 -9.32 -9.66 22.70
N GLY A 11 -10.25 -9.70 23.66
CA GLY A 11 -11.64 -10.07 23.40
C GLY A 11 -12.36 -9.12 22.44
N ARG A 12 -12.12 -7.80 22.53
CA ARG A 12 -12.69 -6.84 21.58
C ARG A 12 -12.03 -6.92 20.20
N TRP A 13 -10.73 -7.17 20.14
CA TRP A 13 -10.03 -7.41 18.88
C TRP A 13 -10.55 -8.67 18.20
N ALA A 14 -10.75 -9.76 18.94
CA ALA A 14 -11.33 -10.99 18.42
C ALA A 14 -12.73 -10.77 17.83
N GLY A 15 -13.62 -10.08 18.56
CA GLY A 15 -14.96 -9.79 18.04
C GLY A 15 -14.98 -8.90 16.79
N LEU A 16 -14.04 -7.94 16.69
CA LEU A 16 -13.87 -7.15 15.47
C LEU A 16 -13.33 -8.00 14.31
N PHE A 17 -12.38 -8.89 14.59
CA PHE A 17 -11.82 -9.79 13.58
C PHE A 17 -12.87 -10.76 13.06
N GLU A 18 -13.68 -11.34 13.96
CA GLU A 18 -14.77 -12.22 13.58
C GLU A 18 -15.82 -11.49 12.73
N GLY A 19 -16.23 -10.28 13.13
CA GLY A 19 -17.19 -9.49 12.35
C GLY A 19 -16.64 -8.99 11.01
N GLN A 20 -15.34 -8.77 10.89
CA GLN A 20 -14.71 -8.24 9.68
C GLN A 20 -14.32 -9.33 8.68
N PHE A 21 -13.92 -10.52 9.15
CA PHE A 21 -13.34 -11.56 8.30
C PHE A 21 -14.22 -12.82 8.17
N ASN A 22 -15.20 -13.03 9.05
CA ASN A 22 -16.15 -14.15 8.93
C ASN A 22 -17.47 -13.73 8.28
N TRP A 23 -17.41 -12.90 7.23
CA TRP A 23 -18.61 -12.65 6.43
C TRP A 23 -19.05 -13.95 5.75
N PRO A 24 -20.36 -14.28 5.74
CA PRO A 24 -20.85 -15.38 4.92
C PRO A 24 -20.43 -15.13 3.47
N ALA A 25 -20.17 -16.22 2.73
CA ALA A 25 -19.90 -16.13 1.30
C ALA A 25 -20.97 -15.23 0.66
N ALA A 26 -20.52 -14.15 0.02
CA ALA A 26 -21.44 -13.22 -0.62
C ALA A 26 -22.39 -14.03 -1.53
N PRO A 27 -23.69 -13.71 -1.59
CA PRO A 27 -24.56 -14.25 -2.62
C PRO A 27 -23.84 -14.13 -3.96
N ALA A 28 -23.94 -15.14 -4.84
CA ALA A 28 -23.21 -15.21 -6.12
C ALA A 28 -23.39 -13.99 -7.05
N THR A 29 -24.26 -13.05 -6.66
CA THR A 29 -24.14 -11.64 -7.03
C THR A 29 -23.00 -10.97 -6.26
N SER A 30 -21.77 -11.42 -6.46
CA SER A 30 -20.70 -10.44 -6.46
C SER A 30 -21.06 -9.52 -7.62
N VAL A 31 -21.67 -8.37 -7.33
CA VAL A 31 -21.28 -7.18 -8.10
C VAL A 31 -19.80 -7.12 -7.79
N GLY A 32 -19.01 -7.80 -8.63
CA GLY A 32 -17.58 -7.72 -8.59
C GLY A 32 -17.36 -6.23 -8.50
N LEU A 33 -16.73 -5.79 -7.41
CA LEU A 33 -16.19 -4.45 -7.38
C LEU A 33 -15.29 -4.47 -8.61
N SER A 34 -15.84 -4.00 -9.72
CA SER A 34 -15.13 -3.67 -10.92
C SER A 34 -14.36 -2.46 -10.47
N PHE A 35 -13.32 -2.71 -9.68
CA PHE A 35 -12.14 -1.90 -9.73
C PHE A 35 -11.90 -1.81 -11.23
N PRO A 36 -12.00 -0.60 -11.82
CA PRO A 36 -11.62 -0.46 -13.21
C PRO A 36 -10.28 -1.19 -13.33
N PRO A 37 -10.08 -2.05 -14.36
CA PRO A 37 -8.83 -2.76 -14.49
C PRO A 37 -7.76 -1.68 -14.41
N TRP A 38 -7.08 -1.62 -13.26
CA TRP A 38 -5.97 -0.72 -13.12
C TRP A 38 -5.06 -1.18 -14.24
N PRO A 39 -4.65 -0.29 -15.15
CA PRO A 39 -3.71 -0.65 -16.20
C PRO A 39 -2.37 -0.88 -15.50
N VAL A 40 -2.28 -1.96 -14.74
CA VAL A 40 -1.06 -2.52 -14.20
C VAL A 40 -0.49 -3.23 -15.40
N THR A 41 0.40 -2.53 -16.08
CA THR A 41 1.16 -3.16 -17.14
C THR A 41 1.99 -4.30 -16.52
N THR A 42 2.08 -5.41 -17.23
CA THR A 42 3.04 -6.50 -16.89
C THR A 42 4.42 -6.21 -17.47
N ASP A 43 4.62 -5.02 -18.01
CA ASP A 43 5.92 -4.57 -18.48
C ASP A 43 6.83 -4.21 -17.29
N PRO A 44 8.16 -4.27 -17.48
CA PRO A 44 9.09 -3.83 -16.45
C PRO A 44 8.86 -2.35 -16.07
N PRO A 45 9.16 -1.97 -14.82
CA PRO A 45 8.86 -0.64 -14.30
C PRO A 45 9.49 0.48 -15.14
N ASN A 46 8.67 1.43 -15.60
CA ASN A 46 9.16 2.58 -16.35
C ASN A 46 9.48 3.76 -15.42
N LYS A 47 10.56 4.50 -15.74
CA LYS A 47 10.94 5.74 -15.05
C LYS A 47 9.81 6.78 -15.02
N ALA A 48 9.04 6.88 -16.11
CA ALA A 48 7.91 7.82 -16.19
C ALA A 48 6.76 7.47 -15.23
N GLU A 49 6.48 6.18 -15.07
CA GLU A 49 5.48 5.66 -14.14
C GLU A 49 5.91 5.88 -12.70
N VAL A 50 7.15 5.51 -12.35
CA VAL A 50 7.71 5.75 -11.01
C VAL A 50 7.67 7.23 -10.63
N ARG A 51 7.95 8.12 -11.59
CA ARG A 51 7.84 9.58 -11.38
C ARG A 51 6.39 10.01 -11.13
N LYS A 52 5.44 9.49 -11.90
CA LYS A 52 4.01 9.80 -11.75
C LYS A 52 3.49 9.32 -10.40
N GLU A 53 3.82 8.10 -10.00
CA GLU A 53 3.44 7.53 -8.70
C GLU A 53 4.07 8.29 -7.54
N LEU A 54 5.35 8.67 -7.61
CA LEU A 54 5.98 9.56 -6.62
C LEU A 54 5.27 10.91 -6.50
N GLN A 55 4.75 11.48 -7.60
CA GLN A 55 3.97 12.72 -7.58
C GLN A 55 2.58 12.53 -6.95
N LEU A 56 1.95 11.38 -7.17
CA LEU A 56 0.68 11.03 -6.52
C LEU A 56 0.88 10.78 -5.02
N LEU A 57 1.96 10.11 -4.63
CA LEU A 57 2.33 9.85 -3.24
C LEU A 57 2.48 11.15 -2.45
N LYS A 58 3.00 12.22 -3.08
CA LYS A 58 3.07 13.56 -2.48
C LYS A 58 1.71 14.17 -2.15
N ARG A 59 0.63 13.78 -2.86
CA ARG A 59 -0.71 14.36 -2.70
C ARG A 59 -1.56 13.66 -1.66
N TYR A 60 -1.30 12.38 -1.37
CA TYR A 60 -2.16 11.55 -0.52
C TYR A 60 -1.46 11.03 0.76
N LYS A 61 -0.24 11.49 1.07
CA LYS A 61 0.47 11.05 2.27
C LYS A 61 -0.21 11.60 3.54
N SER A 62 -0.93 10.72 4.24
CA SER A 62 -1.22 10.85 5.67
C SER A 62 0.11 11.02 6.43
N PRO A 63 0.19 11.82 7.50
CA PRO A 63 1.38 11.85 8.35
C PRO A 63 1.59 10.45 8.96
N ASP A 64 2.39 9.64 8.28
CA ASP A 64 2.76 8.30 8.71
C ASP A 64 3.78 8.37 9.85
N PRO A 65 3.81 7.36 10.75
CA PRO A 65 4.83 7.24 11.80
C PRO A 65 6.22 6.85 11.27
N ASP A 66 6.39 6.66 9.96
CA ASP A 66 7.60 6.15 9.34
C ASP A 66 8.81 7.10 9.41
N ASP A 67 8.72 8.25 10.09
CA ASP A 67 9.72 9.31 10.18
C ASP A 67 10.28 9.82 8.84
N LEU A 68 9.73 9.35 7.70
CA LEU A 68 10.17 9.69 6.37
C LEU A 68 9.75 11.13 6.03
N PRO A 69 10.69 12.07 5.96
CA PRO A 69 10.35 13.47 5.84
C PRO A 69 9.66 13.70 4.49
N PRO A 70 8.56 14.48 4.43
CA PRO A 70 7.92 14.86 3.17
C PRO A 70 8.90 15.53 2.19
N ALA A 71 9.94 16.18 2.73
CA ALA A 71 11.05 16.77 1.98
C ALA A 71 11.80 15.73 1.13
N LEU A 72 11.95 14.49 1.61
CA LEU A 72 12.62 13.42 0.87
C LEU A 72 11.95 13.21 -0.49
N PHE A 73 10.63 13.09 -0.50
CA PHE A 73 9.87 12.91 -1.74
C PHE A 73 9.90 14.19 -2.59
N LYS A 74 9.87 15.38 -1.96
CA LYS A 74 9.88 16.67 -2.66
C LYS A 74 11.22 16.96 -3.36
N ASP A 75 12.34 16.88 -2.63
CA ASP A 75 13.69 17.22 -3.11
C ASP A 75 14.39 16.05 -3.80
N GLY A 76 14.07 14.82 -3.41
CA GLY A 76 14.71 13.62 -3.96
C GLY A 76 14.42 13.39 -5.45
N GLY A 77 13.35 14.00 -6.00
CA GLY A 77 13.12 14.19 -7.44
C GLY A 77 13.64 13.07 -8.36
N ASP A 78 14.59 13.42 -9.23
CA ASP A 78 15.17 12.51 -10.23
C ASP A 78 16.08 11.44 -9.61
N PHE A 79 16.70 11.72 -8.46
CA PHE A 79 17.54 10.77 -7.74
C PHE A 79 16.69 9.62 -7.19
N LEU A 80 15.61 9.92 -6.47
CA LEU A 80 14.65 8.92 -6.00
C LEU A 80 14.00 8.17 -7.16
N THR A 81 13.64 8.88 -8.23
CA THR A 81 13.07 8.23 -9.42
C THR A 81 14.05 7.20 -9.99
N LYS A 82 15.34 7.54 -10.10
CA LYS A 82 16.37 6.63 -10.60
C LYS A 82 16.56 5.41 -9.68
N GLU A 83 16.76 5.63 -8.38
CA GLU A 83 17.02 4.55 -7.42
C GLU A 83 15.81 3.61 -7.28
N LEU A 84 14.59 4.16 -7.22
CA LEU A 84 13.37 3.35 -7.17
C LEU A 84 13.14 2.57 -8.46
N THR A 85 13.40 3.16 -9.64
CA THR A 85 13.36 2.40 -10.89
C THR A 85 14.34 1.24 -10.86
N VAL A 86 15.57 1.44 -10.37
CA VAL A 86 16.56 0.35 -10.23
C VAL A 86 16.07 -0.73 -9.27
N LEU A 87 15.54 -0.35 -8.11
CA LEU A 87 15.03 -1.27 -7.11
C LEU A 87 13.84 -2.08 -7.64
N PHE A 88 12.82 -1.43 -8.20
CA PHE A 88 11.67 -2.12 -8.78
C PHE A 88 12.06 -2.99 -9.97
N THR A 89 13.03 -2.57 -10.80
CA THR A 89 13.55 -3.42 -11.88
C THR A 89 14.25 -4.66 -11.34
N LYS A 90 14.95 -4.55 -10.21
CA LYS A 90 15.54 -5.72 -9.53
C LYS A 90 14.46 -6.64 -9.00
N PHE A 91 13.41 -6.11 -8.36
CA PHE A 91 12.25 -6.91 -7.92
C PHE A 91 11.60 -7.66 -9.04
N TRP A 92 11.34 -6.94 -10.14
CA TRP A 92 10.72 -7.51 -11.31
C TRP A 92 11.52 -8.66 -11.93
N LYS A 93 12.85 -8.58 -11.90
CA LYS A 93 13.73 -9.62 -12.45
C LYS A 93 14.00 -10.79 -11.53
N LEU A 94 14.04 -10.55 -10.22
CA LEU A 94 14.49 -11.53 -9.22
C LEU A 94 13.33 -12.17 -8.47
N GLU A 95 12.09 -11.64 -8.60
CA GLU A 95 10.90 -12.06 -7.85
C GLU A 95 11.14 -12.20 -6.32
N CYS A 96 12.09 -11.44 -5.78
CA CYS A 96 12.51 -11.52 -4.38
C CYS A 96 12.66 -10.14 -3.76
N VAL A 97 12.02 -9.94 -2.61
CA VAL A 97 12.20 -8.76 -1.75
C VAL A 97 13.46 -8.98 -0.88
N PRO A 98 14.45 -8.05 -0.80
CA PRO A 98 15.61 -8.19 0.07
C PRO A 98 15.21 -8.11 1.54
#